data_AF-A0A7T5UWV4-F1
#
_entry.id   AF-A0A7T5UWV4-F1
#
_cell.length_a   1.000
_cell.length_b   1.000
_cell.length_c   1.000
_cell.angle_alpha   90.00
_cell.angle_beta   90.00
_cell.angle_gamma   90.00
#
_symmetry.space_group_name_H-M   'P 1'
#
loop_
_entity.id
_entity.type
_entity.pdbx_description
1 polymer ?
#
loop_
_entity_poly.entity_id
_entity_poly.type
_entity_poly.pdbx_seq_one_letter_code
_entity_poly.pdbx_strand_id
1 'polypeptide(L)'
;MLQQIIALALIAIFIWRLSEQKKKKKIGQNEFIFWLAFWLLGVVAIILIKQLDRLVGALGFSGSGINFLLYLTVMILFYMVFKLRLALAKMDANLTSIVRKIALLENSNPNHNHQEPQR
;
A
#
# COMPACT_ATOMS: atom_id res chain seq x y z
N MET A 1 21.20 24.90 -0.44
CA MET A 1 20.02 25.80 -0.29
C MET A 1 18.78 25.27 -1.01
N LEU A 2 18.81 25.00 -2.33
CA LEU A 2 17.62 24.51 -3.07
C LEU A 2 17.05 23.18 -2.54
N GLN A 3 17.92 22.22 -2.18
CA GLN A 3 17.51 20.91 -1.64
C GLN A 3 16.73 21.01 -0.31
N GLN A 4 17.09 21.96 0.56
CA GLN A 4 16.36 22.20 1.81
C GLN A 4 14.97 22.79 1.55
N ILE A 5 14.83 23.67 0.57
CA ILE A 5 13.53 24.26 0.18
C ILE A 5 12.60 23.19 -0.40
N ILE A 6 13.13 22.28 -1.23
CA ILE A 6 12.37 21.16 -1.78
C ILE A 6 11.94 20.19 -0.68
N ALA A 7 12.82 19.89 0.28
CA ALA A 7 12.48 19.07 1.44
C ALA A 7 11.39 19.72 2.30
N LEU A 8 11.47 21.03 2.55
CA LEU A 8 10.49 21.78 3.32
C LEU A 8 9.12 21.84 2.61
N ALA A 9 9.12 22.06 1.30
CA ALA A 9 7.92 22.04 0.46
C ALA A 9 7.26 20.66 0.43
N LEU A 10 8.05 19.58 0.35
CA LEU A 10 7.56 18.21 0.46
C LEU A 10 6.90 17.95 1.82
N ILE A 11 7.53 18.37 2.92
CA ILE A 11 6.97 18.24 4.27
C ILE A 11 5.65 19.02 4.38
N ALA A 12 5.58 20.24 3.84
CA ALA A 12 4.36 21.05 3.87
C ALA A 12 3.20 20.43 3.06
N ILE A 13 3.47 19.97 1.84
CA ILE A 13 2.50 19.23 1.02
C ILE A 13 2.05 17.96 1.74
N PHE A 14 2.97 17.29 2.43
CA PHE A 14 2.67 16.07 3.17
C PHE A 14 1.74 16.33 4.36
N ILE A 15 2.05 17.32 5.20
CA ILE A 15 1.21 17.74 6.32
C ILE A 15 -0.19 18.14 5.83
N TRP A 16 -0.27 18.89 4.72
CA TRP A 16 -1.55 19.28 4.13
C TRP A 16 -2.38 18.07 3.69
N ARG A 17 -1.77 17.16 2.92
CA ARG A 17 -2.43 15.96 2.39
C ARG A 17 -2.84 14.98 3.50
N LEU A 18 -2.08 14.95 4.58
CA LEU A 18 -2.32 14.13 5.76
C LEU A 18 -3.50 14.69 6.59
N SER A 19 -3.58 16.02 6.71
CA SER A 19 -4.68 16.72 7.38
C SER A 19 -6.02 16.57 6.62
N GLU A 20 -5.98 16.62 5.28
CA GLU A 20 -7.13 16.32 4.40
C GLU A 20 -7.64 14.88 4.59
N GLN A 21 -6.74 13.90 4.67
CA GLN A 21 -7.12 12.49 4.86
C GLN A 21 -7.70 12.20 6.24
N LYS A 22 -7.21 12.88 7.28
CA LYS A 22 -7.74 12.78 8.66
C LYS A 22 -9.16 13.34 8.76
N LYS A 23 -9.46 14.44 8.04
CA LYS A 23 -10.78 15.09 8.05
C LYS A 23 -11.89 14.22 7.43
N LYS A 24 -11.56 13.30 6.52
CA LYS A 24 -12.56 12.49 5.81
C LYS A 24 -12.97 11.19 6.51
N LYS A 25 -12.41 10.83 7.68
CA LYS A 25 -12.75 9.61 8.49
C LYS A 25 -12.82 8.27 7.71
N LYS A 26 -12.30 8.20 6.48
CA LYS A 26 -12.38 7.03 5.59
C LYS A 26 -11.19 6.08 5.69
N ILE A 27 -10.17 6.44 6.47
CA ILE A 27 -8.90 5.71 6.53
C ILE A 27 -8.64 5.32 7.99
N GLY A 28 -8.36 4.03 8.22
CA GLY A 28 -7.96 3.51 9.51
C GLY A 28 -6.65 4.14 9.99
N GLN A 29 -6.49 4.24 11.32
CA GLN A 29 -5.29 4.84 11.93
C GLN A 29 -4.00 4.13 11.48
N ASN A 30 -4.08 2.86 11.11
CA ASN A 30 -2.99 2.05 10.58
C ASN A 30 -2.54 2.50 9.18
N GLU A 31 -3.46 2.71 8.24
CA GLU A 31 -3.14 3.20 6.89
C GLU A 31 -2.55 4.60 6.92
N PHE A 32 -3.01 5.45 7.85
CA PHE A 32 -2.41 6.77 8.06
C PHE A 32 -0.93 6.66 8.47
N ILE A 33 -0.62 5.78 9.44
CA ILE A 33 0.76 5.54 9.90
C ILE A 33 1.61 4.89 8.81
N PHE A 34 1.05 3.96 8.03
CA PHE A 34 1.74 3.32 6.93
C PHE A 34 2.14 4.32 5.84
N TRP A 35 1.21 5.19 5.45
CA TRP A 35 1.50 6.28 4.51
C TRP A 35 2.49 7.28 5.11
N LEU A 36 2.35 7.67 6.38
CA LEU A 36 3.31 8.54 7.05
C LEU A 36 4.74 7.97 6.97
N ALA A 37 4.90 6.69 7.29
CA ALA A 37 6.18 5.98 7.25
C ALA A 37 6.75 5.90 5.84
N PHE A 38 5.91 5.64 4.82
CA PHE A 38 6.34 5.57 3.42
C PHE A 38 6.95 6.88 2.92
N TRP A 39 6.32 8.02 3.24
CA TRP A 39 6.81 9.32 2.84
C TRP A 39 8.04 9.77 3.64
N LEU A 40 8.10 9.44 4.94
CA LEU A 40 9.32 9.60 5.74
C LEU A 40 10.48 8.82 5.13
N LEU A 41 10.24 7.59 4.68
CA LEU A 41 11.24 6.75 4.02
C LEU A 41 11.76 7.41 2.73
N GLY A 42 10.88 8.04 1.94
CA GLY A 42 11.27 8.79 0.74
C GLY A 42 12.16 10.00 1.05
N VAL A 43 11.82 10.79 2.09
CA VAL A 43 12.66 11.93 2.53
C VAL A 43 14.02 11.44 3.04
N VAL A 44 14.02 10.39 3.85
CA VAL A 44 15.23 9.75 4.38
C VAL A 44 16.11 9.26 3.24
N ALA A 45 15.53 8.62 2.22
CA ALA A 45 16.27 8.13 1.06
C ALA A 45 16.91 9.25 0.21
N ILE A 46 16.24 10.40 0.08
CA ILE A 46 16.79 11.59 -0.61
C ILE A 46 17.96 12.18 0.18
N ILE A 47 17.87 12.24 1.51
CA ILE A 47 18.94 12.78 2.38
C ILE A 47 20.15 11.83 2.37
N LEU A 48 19.90 10.52 2.45
CA LEU A 48 20.93 9.48 2.46
C LEU A 48 21.59 9.26 1.10
N ILE A 49 21.12 9.87 0.01
CA ILE A 49 21.68 9.63 -1.33
C ILE A 49 23.17 9.98 -1.43
N LYS A 50 23.61 11.05 -0.73
CA LYS A 50 25.02 11.44 -0.63
C LYS A 50 25.88 10.48 0.20
N GLN A 51 25.27 9.72 1.10
CA GLN A 51 25.93 8.71 1.92
C GLN A 51 25.95 7.37 1.17
N LEU A 52 24.88 7.04 0.44
CA LEU A 52 24.82 5.90 -0.47
C LEU A 52 25.85 6.02 -1.60
N ASP A 53 26.00 7.18 -2.24
CA ASP A 53 27.01 7.37 -3.29
C ASP A 53 28.43 7.03 -2.80
N ARG A 54 28.76 7.39 -1.54
CA ARG A 54 30.04 7.05 -0.91
C ARG A 54 30.17 5.57 -0.57
N LEU A 55 29.09 4.95 -0.08
CA LEU A 55 29.08 3.54 0.31
C LEU A 55 29.12 2.61 -0.90
N VAL A 56 28.36 2.94 -1.95
CA VAL A 56 28.29 2.21 -3.22
C VAL A 56 29.62 2.35 -3.99
N GLY A 57 30.25 3.53 -3.93
CA GLY A 57 31.61 3.74 -4.44
C GLY A 57 32.67 2.91 -3.69
N ALA A 58 32.54 2.76 -2.37
CA ALA A 58 33.42 1.90 -1.58
C ALA A 58 33.21 0.40 -1.82
N LEU A 59 32.00 0.00 -2.21
CA LEU A 59 31.63 -1.38 -2.57
C LEU A 59 31.93 -1.74 -4.03
N GLY A 60 32.55 -0.83 -4.80
CA GLY A 60 33.03 -1.11 -6.17
C GLY A 60 31.96 -1.08 -7.26
N PHE A 61 30.74 -0.62 -6.95
CA PHE A 61 29.71 -0.41 -7.96
C PHE A 61 29.93 0.94 -8.65
N SER A 62 30.22 0.92 -9.95
CA SER A 62 30.43 2.15 -10.76
C SER A 62 29.15 2.96 -11.03
N GLY A 63 28.00 2.52 -10.51
CA GLY A 63 26.72 3.21 -10.63
C GLY A 63 26.46 4.16 -9.46
N SER A 64 25.83 5.31 -9.71
CA SER A 64 25.38 6.21 -8.65
C SER A 64 24.45 5.47 -7.68
N GLY A 65 24.53 5.81 -6.38
CA GLY A 65 23.67 5.28 -5.33
C GLY A 65 22.17 5.45 -5.61
N ILE A 66 21.82 6.37 -6.51
CA ILE A 66 20.48 6.53 -7.08
C ILE A 66 20.01 5.23 -7.78
N ASN A 67 20.87 4.58 -8.57
CA ASN A 67 20.50 3.37 -9.31
C ASN A 67 20.24 2.19 -8.35
N PHE A 68 21.08 2.05 -7.32
CA PHE A 68 20.88 1.03 -6.30
C PHE A 68 19.57 1.26 -5.53
N LEU A 69 19.32 2.50 -5.12
CA LEU A 69 18.08 2.87 -4.43
C LEU A 69 16.85 2.63 -5.31
N LEU A 70 16.96 2.88 -6.61
CA LEU A 70 15.89 2.63 -7.58
C LEU A 70 15.60 1.13 -7.71
N TYR A 71 16.64 0.29 -7.85
CA TYR A 71 16.46 -1.16 -7.89
C TYR A 71 15.83 -1.69 -6.60
N LEU A 72 16.29 -1.22 -5.43
CA LEU A 72 15.72 -1.60 -4.14
C LEU A 72 14.25 -1.17 -4.03
N THR A 73 13.92 0.05 -4.47
CA THR A 73 12.55 0.58 -4.45
C THR A 73 11.65 -0.24 -5.38
N VAL A 74 12.11 -0.56 -6.58
CA VAL A 74 11.36 -1.42 -7.53
C VAL A 74 11.13 -2.80 -6.93
N MET A 75 12.14 -3.40 -6.28
CA MET A 75 12.02 -4.69 -5.62
C MET A 75 10.98 -4.67 -4.48
N ILE A 76 11.01 -3.63 -3.63
CA ILE A 76 10.03 -3.44 -2.55
C ILE A 76 8.63 -3.21 -3.10
N LEU A 77 8.49 -2.41 -4.16
CA LEU A 77 7.22 -2.18 -4.85
C LEU A 77 6.65 -3.48 -5.39
N PHE A 78 7.47 -4.29 -6.07
CA PHE A 78 7.07 -5.60 -6.55
C PHE A 78 6.56 -6.50 -5.42
N TYR A 79 7.28 -6.52 -4.29
CA TYR A 79 6.84 -7.26 -3.11
C TYR A 79 5.49 -6.75 -2.57
N MET A 80 5.28 -5.43 -2.50
CA MET A 80 4.00 -4.86 -2.09
C MET A 80 2.86 -5.23 -3.03
N VAL A 81 3.08 -5.17 -4.34
CA VAL A 81 2.10 -5.58 -5.36
C VAL A 81 1.77 -7.07 -5.23
N PHE A 82 2.79 -7.90 -5.02
CA PHE A 82 2.60 -9.33 -4.80
C PHE A 82 1.79 -9.62 -3.53
N LYS A 83 2.13 -8.96 -2.42
CA LYS A 83 1.38 -9.07 -1.16
C LYS A 83 -0.08 -8.61 -1.33
N LEU A 84 -0.31 -7.53 -2.08
CA LEU A 84 -1.66 -7.04 -2.39
C LEU A 84 -2.45 -8.08 -3.19
N ARG A 85 -1.83 -8.68 -4.21
CA ARG A 85 -2.48 -9.75 -5.01
C ARG A 85 -2.88 -10.94 -4.13
N LEU A 86 -2.01 -11.37 -3.23
CA LEU A 86 -2.31 -12.45 -2.26
C LEU A 86 -3.47 -12.10 -1.34
N ALA A 87 -3.54 -10.86 -0.86
CA ALA A 87 -4.64 -10.39 -0.02
C ALA A 87 -5.98 -10.38 -0.79
N LEU A 88 -5.97 -9.93 -2.05
CA LEU A 88 -7.15 -9.97 -2.92
C LEU A 88 -7.63 -11.40 -3.15
N ALA A 89 -6.72 -12.34 -3.48
CA ALA A 89 -7.08 -13.74 -3.69
C ALA A 89 -7.73 -14.38 -2.44
N LYS A 90 -7.23 -14.06 -1.24
CA LYS A 90 -7.85 -14.51 0.02
C LYS A 90 -9.24 -13.89 0.22
N MET A 91 -9.40 -12.63 -0.14
CA MET A 91 -10.67 -11.93 -0.03
C MET A 91 -11.72 -12.54 -0.96
N ASP A 92 -11.35 -12.85 -2.21
CA ASP A 92 -12.22 -13.53 -3.17
C ASP A 92 -12.64 -14.92 -2.68
N ALA A 93 -11.70 -15.72 -2.18
CA ALA A 93 -11.99 -17.03 -1.63
C ALA A 93 -12.97 -16.97 -0.43
N ASN A 94 -12.78 -15.98 0.45
CA ASN A 94 -13.69 -15.75 1.57
C ASN A 94 -15.09 -15.36 1.08
N LEU A 95 -15.20 -14.47 0.09
CA LEU A 95 -16.48 -14.08 -0.52
C LEU A 95 -17.19 -15.29 -1.13
N THR A 96 -16.48 -16.12 -1.91
CA THR A 96 -17.05 -17.36 -2.46
C THR A 96 -17.55 -18.29 -1.35
N SER A 97 -16.80 -18.43 -0.26
CA SER A 97 -17.22 -19.27 0.87
C SER A 97 -18.48 -18.74 1.57
N ILE A 98 -18.60 -17.41 1.71
CA ILE A 98 -19.74 -16.74 2.33
C ILE A 98 -20.98 -16.94 1.45
N VAL A 99 -20.88 -16.66 0.14
CA VAL A 99 -21.98 -16.84 -0.82
C VAL A 99 -22.44 -18.31 -0.85
N ARG A 100 -21.50 -19.27 -0.85
CA ARG A 100 -21.84 -20.69 -0.80
C ARG A 100 -22.59 -21.06 0.48
N LYS A 101 -22.18 -20.54 1.64
CA LYS A 101 -22.89 -20.77 2.91
C LYS A 101 -24.31 -20.19 2.87
N ILE A 102 -24.48 -18.98 2.33
CA ILE A 102 -25.80 -18.35 2.18
C ILE A 102 -26.70 -19.19 1.28
N ALA A 103 -26.23 -19.62 0.11
CA ALA A 103 -27.01 -20.45 -0.81
C ALA A 103 -27.40 -21.82 -0.25
N LEU A 104 -26.54 -22.43 0.57
CA LEU A 104 -26.85 -23.68 1.27
C LEU A 104 -27.89 -23.48 2.38
N LEU A 105 -27.77 -22.40 3.15
CA LEU A 105 -28.73 -22.06 4.20
C LEU A 105 -30.13 -21.78 3.61
N GLU A 106 -30.20 -21.10 2.48
CA GLU A 106 -31.46 -20.78 1.79
C GLU A 106 -32.14 -22.03 1.22
N ASN A 107 -31.40 -22.93 0.59
CA ASN A 107 -31.92 -24.22 0.11
C ASN A 107 -32.31 -25.19 1.25
N SER A 108 -31.65 -25.08 2.40
CA SER A 108 -31.94 -25.93 3.56
C SER A 108 -33.15 -25.44 4.36
N ASN A 109 -33.72 -24.28 4.03
CA ASN A 109 -34.91 -23.75 4.69
C ASN A 109 -36.18 -24.39 4.08
N PRO A 110 -36.88 -25.29 4.80
CA PRO A 110 -38.01 -26.04 4.26
C PRO A 110 -39.20 -25.17 3.86
N ASN A 111 -39.26 -23.90 4.29
CA ASN A 111 -40.31 -22.95 3.93
C ASN A 111 -40.11 -22.24 2.58
N HIS A 112 -38.99 -22.45 1.87
CA HIS A 112 -38.75 -21.84 0.55
C HIS A 112 -39.18 -22.71 -0.64
N ASN A 113 -39.50 -23.99 -0.41
CA ASN A 113 -39.89 -24.94 -1.46
C ASN A 113 -41.36 -24.84 -1.90
N HIS A 114 -42.10 -23.78 -1.52
CA HIS A 114 -43.55 -23.66 -1.80
C HIS A 114 -43.93 -22.42 -2.60
N GLN A 115 -42.97 -21.65 -3.12
CA GLN A 115 -43.25 -20.63 -4.12
C GLN A 115 -42.86 -21.16 -5.49
N GLU A 116 -43.72 -22.04 -6.03
CA GLU A 116 -43.75 -22.26 -7.47
C GLU A 116 -43.96 -20.92 -8.17
N PRO A 117 -43.25 -20.65 -9.28
CA PRO A 117 -43.53 -19.50 -10.11
C PRO A 117 -44.89 -19.72 -10.79
N GLN A 118 -45.96 -19.17 -10.21
CA GLN A 118 -47.24 -19.06 -10.89
C GLN A 118 -47.06 -18.11 -12.08
N ARG A 119 -47.37 -18.64 -13.26
CA ARG A 119 -47.51 -17.90 -14.51
C ARG A 119 -48.65 -16.89 -14.45
#